data_AF-A0A2H3KQD9-F1
#
_entry.id   AF-A0A2H3KQD9-F1
#
_cell.length_a   1.000
_cell.length_b   1.000
_cell.length_c   1.000
_cell.angle_alpha   90.00
_cell.angle_beta   90.00
_cell.angle_gamma   90.00
#
_symmetry.space_group_name_H-M   'P 1'
#
loop_
_entity.id
_entity.type
_entity.pdbx_description
1 polymer ?
#
loop_
_entity_poly.entity_id
_entity_poly.type
_entity_poly.pdbx_seq_one_letter_code
_entity_poly.pdbx_strand_id
1 'polypeptide(L)'
;MGGQTRLRAFASHKTALGHIAFAAFCTLWYDEATRTVAFEPVGTHPEHQRTGLGKALMAEGLRRVPRSARLAPMQKHPGCWMHRWVSSSMPYVN
;
A
#
# COMPACT_ATOMS: atom_id res chain seq x y z
N MET A 1 8.49 20.36 -15.21
CA MET A 1 9.09 19.30 -14.39
C MET A 1 7.95 18.61 -13.66
N GLY A 2 7.51 17.44 -14.14
CA GLY A 2 6.39 16.70 -13.52
C GLY A 2 6.84 16.06 -12.21
N GLY A 3 6.15 16.37 -11.12
CA GLY A 3 6.49 15.87 -9.79
C GLY A 3 5.91 14.47 -9.55
N GLN A 4 6.60 13.65 -8.76
CA GLN A 4 5.99 12.45 -8.19
C GLN A 4 5.23 12.82 -6.92
N THR A 5 3.93 12.54 -6.89
CA THR A 5 3.11 12.65 -5.68
C THR A 5 3.05 11.31 -4.97
N ARG A 6 3.31 11.28 -3.65
CA ARG A 6 3.24 10.07 -2.83
C ARG A 6 2.09 10.14 -1.83
N LEU A 7 1.21 9.15 -1.83
CA LEU A 7 0.14 8.99 -0.84
C LEU A 7 0.39 7.72 -0.02
N ARG A 8 0.24 7.79 1.30
CA ARG A 8 0.32 6.63 2.20
C ARG A 8 -1.02 6.45 2.90
N ALA A 9 -1.51 5.21 2.94
CA ALA A 9 -2.77 4.88 3.57
C ALA A 9 -2.62 3.64 4.45
N PHE A 10 -3.34 3.62 5.57
CA PHE A 10 -3.32 2.54 6.56
C PHE A 10 -4.74 2.27 7.02
N ALA A 11 -5.04 1.00 7.32
CA ALA A 11 -6.21 0.58 8.06
C ALA A 11 -5.75 0.01 9.40
N SER A 12 -6.48 0.32 10.47
CA SER A 12 -6.17 -0.12 11.83
C SER A 12 -7.40 -0.71 12.52
N HIS A 13 -7.17 -1.52 13.54
CA HIS A 13 -8.23 -2.09 14.38
C HIS A 13 -7.85 -2.00 15.87
N LYS A 14 -8.86 -2.12 16.75
CA LYS A 14 -8.62 -2.32 18.18
C LYS A 14 -8.34 -3.80 18.44
N THR A 15 -7.31 -4.08 19.22
CA THR A 15 -6.99 -5.45 19.68
C THR A 15 -7.77 -5.80 20.95
N ALA A 16 -7.72 -7.07 21.34
CA ALA A 16 -8.35 -7.55 22.58
C ALA A 16 -7.80 -6.86 23.84
N LEU A 17 -6.56 -6.39 23.79
CA LEU A 17 -5.90 -5.64 24.89
C LEU A 17 -6.20 -4.13 24.84
N GLY A 18 -7.06 -3.68 23.92
CA GLY A 18 -7.52 -2.29 23.84
C GLY A 18 -6.62 -1.32 23.06
N HIS A 19 -5.46 -1.75 22.58
CA HIS A 19 -4.56 -0.90 21.77
C HIS A 19 -4.93 -0.92 20.28
N ILE A 20 -4.42 0.06 19.52
CA ILE A 20 -4.62 0.15 18.07
C ILE A 20 -3.46 -0.54 17.34
N ALA A 21 -3.77 -1.45 16.43
CA ALA A 21 -2.77 -2.14 15.60
C ALA A 21 -3.10 -2.01 14.11
N PHE A 22 -2.05 -1.96 13.27
CA PHE A 22 -2.19 -1.92 11.81
C PHE A 22 -2.76 -3.24 11.28
N ALA A 23 -3.79 -3.14 10.45
CA ALA A 23 -4.41 -4.27 9.76
C ALA A 23 -4.01 -4.33 8.27
N ALA A 24 -3.83 -3.17 7.61
CA ALA A 24 -3.36 -3.10 6.24
C ALA A 24 -2.68 -1.75 5.94
N PHE A 25 -1.88 -1.71 4.88
CA PHE A 25 -1.25 -0.48 4.38
C PHE A 25 -1.06 -0.51 2.87
N CYS A 26 -0.98 0.67 2.25
CA CYS A 26 -0.44 0.84 0.91
C CYS A 26 0.27 2.18 0.75
N THR A 27 1.24 2.24 -0.16
CA THR A 27 1.73 3.50 -0.74
C THR A 27 1.33 3.57 -2.20
N LEU A 28 0.80 4.71 -2.63
CA LEU A 28 0.53 5.04 -4.02
C LEU A 28 1.52 6.11 -4.48
N TRP A 29 2.16 5.86 -5.61
CA TRP A 29 3.01 6.80 -6.33
C TRP A 29 2.25 7.27 -7.56
N TYR A 30 2.14 8.58 -7.77
CA TYR A 30 1.58 9.17 -8.98
C TYR A 30 2.65 9.97 -9.70
N ASP A 31 2.98 9.57 -10.91
CA ASP A 31 3.84 10.33 -11.82
C ASP A 31 2.97 11.17 -12.75
N GLU A 32 3.03 12.49 -12.58
CA GLU A 32 2.25 13.44 -13.37
C GLU A 32 2.64 13.44 -14.85
N ALA A 33 3.91 13.20 -15.19
CA ALA A 33 4.41 13.27 -16.56
C ALA A 33 3.84 12.12 -17.41
N THR A 34 3.84 10.92 -16.84
CA THR A 34 3.31 9.73 -17.51
C THR A 34 1.83 9.48 -17.20
N ARG A 35 1.28 10.20 -16.22
CA ARG A 35 -0.05 9.98 -15.63
C ARG A 35 -0.24 8.54 -15.16
N THR A 36 0.83 7.94 -14.64
CA THR A 36 0.80 6.56 -14.13
C THR A 36 0.73 6.53 -12.62
N VAL A 37 0.07 5.50 -12.09
CA VAL A 37 0.06 5.19 -10.66
C VAL A 37 0.63 3.82 -10.39
N ALA A 38 1.46 3.71 -9.37
CA ALA A 38 2.03 2.46 -8.91
C ALA A 38 1.81 2.28 -7.40
N PHE A 39 1.54 1.04 -7.00
CA PHE A 39 1.25 0.68 -5.62
C PHE A 39 2.38 -0.17 -5.06
N GLU A 40 3.29 0.46 -4.34
CA GLU A 40 4.31 -0.27 -3.60
C GLU A 40 4.82 0.51 -2.37
N PRO A 41 4.92 -0.15 -1.20
CA PRO A 41 4.43 -1.50 -0.87
C PRO A 41 2.92 -1.55 -0.59
N VAL A 42 2.33 -2.75 -0.72
CA VAL A 42 0.96 -3.08 -0.25
C VAL A 42 1.03 -4.29 0.66
N GLY A 43 0.40 -4.20 1.85
CA GLY A 43 0.40 -5.28 2.82
C GLY A 43 -0.92 -5.36 3.59
N THR A 44 -1.26 -6.57 4.01
CA THR A 44 -2.40 -6.84 4.91
C THR A 44 -1.95 -7.90 5.92
N HIS A 45 -2.15 -7.60 7.19
CA HIS A 45 -1.83 -8.48 8.30
C HIS A 45 -2.50 -9.85 8.09
N PRO A 46 -1.83 -11.00 8.35
CA PRO A 46 -2.36 -12.33 8.07
C PRO A 46 -3.80 -12.57 8.55
N GLU A 47 -4.11 -12.17 9.79
CA GLU A 47 -5.44 -12.33 10.39
C GLU A 47 -6.54 -11.49 9.70
N HIS A 48 -6.15 -10.46 8.96
CA HIS A 48 -7.05 -9.55 8.26
C HIS A 48 -7.06 -9.79 6.74
N GLN A 49 -6.37 -10.83 6.25
CA GLN A 49 -6.39 -11.17 4.83
C GLN A 49 -7.77 -11.65 4.39
N ARG A 50 -8.05 -11.52 3.08
CA ARG A 50 -9.33 -11.92 2.45
C ARG A 50 -10.58 -11.17 2.94
N THR A 51 -10.42 -10.15 3.79
CA THR A 51 -11.50 -9.25 4.24
C THR A 51 -11.71 -8.04 3.33
N GLY A 52 -10.80 -7.79 2.39
CA GLY A 52 -10.88 -6.68 1.43
C GLY A 52 -10.17 -5.40 1.85
N LEU A 53 -9.52 -5.32 3.02
CA LEU A 53 -8.85 -4.10 3.48
C LEU A 53 -7.81 -3.55 2.49
N GLY A 54 -6.90 -4.39 1.96
CA GLY A 54 -5.93 -3.95 0.96
C GLY A 54 -6.59 -3.40 -0.32
N LYS A 55 -7.69 -4.02 -0.77
CA LYS A 55 -8.46 -3.52 -1.92
C LYS A 55 -9.11 -2.16 -1.62
N ALA A 56 -9.64 -1.98 -0.41
CA ALA A 56 -10.25 -0.73 0.01
C ALA A 56 -9.22 0.42 0.04
N LEU A 57 -8.03 0.16 0.57
CA LEU A 57 -6.94 1.14 0.57
C LEU A 57 -6.49 1.52 -0.85
N MET A 58 -6.34 0.54 -1.75
CA MET A 58 -6.01 0.82 -3.15
C MET A 58 -7.12 1.61 -3.86
N ALA A 59 -8.39 1.24 -3.64
CA ALA A 59 -9.53 1.96 -4.21
C ALA A 59 -9.60 3.41 -3.72
N GLU A 60 -9.31 3.67 -2.43
CA GLU A 60 -9.16 5.02 -1.89
C GLU A 60 -8.02 5.78 -2.57
N GLY A 61 -6.86 5.14 -2.74
CA GLY A 61 -5.73 5.75 -3.45
C GLY A 61 -6.11 6.18 -4.87
N LEU A 62 -6.78 5.30 -5.63
CA LEU A 62 -7.24 5.61 -6.99
C LEU A 62 -8.28 6.73 -7.04
N ARG A 63 -9.07 6.92 -5.97
CA ARG A 63 -10.04 8.03 -5.89
C ARG A 63 -9.38 9.39 -5.64
N ARG A 64 -8.12 9.43 -5.16
CA ARG A 64 -7.39 10.67 -4.85
C ARG A 64 -6.51 11.18 -6.00
N VAL A 65 -6.35 10.39 -7.07
CA VAL A 65 -5.60 10.79 -8.25
C VAL A 65 -6.54 11.30 -9.36
N PRO A 66 -6.04 12.06 -10.35
CA PRO A 66 -6.85 12.50 -11.47
C PRO A 66 -7.47 11.30 -12.21
N ARG A 67 -8.70 11.45 -12.70
CA ARG A 67 -9.43 10.39 -13.43
C ARG A 67 -8.70 9.90 -14.69
N SER A 68 -7.81 10.71 -15.25
CA SER A 68 -6.96 10.35 -16.39
C SER A 68 -5.78 9.45 -16.04
N ALA A 69 -5.50 9.25 -14.74
CA ALA A 69 -4.41 8.42 -14.28
C ALA A 69 -4.66 6.95 -14.64
N ARG A 70 -3.58 6.24 -14.93
CA ARG A 70 -3.60 4.84 -15.37
C ARG A 70 -2.73 4.02 -14.44
N LEU A 71 -3.16 2.83 -14.06
CA LEU A 71 -2.29 1.90 -13.35
C LEU A 71 -1.07 1.62 -14.24
N ALA A 72 0.12 1.82 -13.68
CA ALA A 72 1.33 1.35 -14.30
C ALA A 72 1.20 -0.16 -14.50
N PRO A 73 1.64 -0.71 -15.64
CA PRO A 73 1.82 -2.15 -15.74
C PRO A 73 2.71 -2.58 -14.57
N MET A 74 2.45 -3.76 -14.00
CA MET A 74 3.25 -4.29 -12.89
C MET A 74 4.71 -4.42 -13.33
N GLN A 75 5.47 -3.36 -13.13
CA GLN A 75 6.89 -3.31 -13.45
C GLN A 75 7.60 -3.82 -12.21
N LYS A 76 8.36 -4.89 -12.37
CA LYS A 76 9.46 -5.16 -11.46
C LYS A 76 10.47 -4.03 -11.68
N HIS A 77 10.32 -2.90 -10.97
CA HIS A 77 11.30 -1.83 -11.07
C HIS A 77 12.66 -2.43 -10.65
N PRO A 78 13.76 -2.18 -11.38
CA PRO A 78 15.09 -2.66 -10.98
C PRO A 78 15.57 -2.05 -9.65
N GLY A 79 14.83 -1.06 -9.11
CA GLY A 79 14.94 -0.53 -7.75
C GLY A 79 13.73 -0.82 -6.84
N CYS A 80 12.80 -1.71 -7.22
CA CYS A 80 11.84 -2.33 -6.30
C CYS A 80 12.62 -3.33 -5.45
N TRP A 81 13.25 -2.82 -4.38
CA TRP A 81 13.92 -3.60 -3.36
C TRP A 81 12.90 -4.51 -2.67
N MET A 82 12.68 -5.68 -3.26
CA MET A 82 11.89 -6.77 -2.70
C MET A 82 12.82 -7.97 -2.49
N HIS A 83 13.99 -7.73 -1.90
CA HIS A 83 14.77 -8.82 -1.31
C HIS A 83 14.03 -9.25 -0.05
N ARG A 84 13.22 -10.31 -0.18
CA ARG A 84 12.70 -11.11 0.94
C ARG A 84 11.65 -10.41 1.82
N TRP A 85 10.38 -10.50 1.39
CA TRP A 85 9.28 -10.67 2.33
C TRP A 85 8.89 -12.15 2.36
N VAL A 86 9.81 -12.98 2.88
CA VAL A 86 9.50 -14.30 3.43
C VAL A 86 9.59 -14.12 4.93
N SER A 87 8.44 -14.26 5.61
CA SER A 87 8.30 -14.76 6.98
C SER A 87 9.59 -14.75 7.83
N SER A 88 9.96 -13.59 8.38
CA SER A 88 10.76 -13.45 9.60
C SER A 88 11.01 -11.96 9.86
N SER A 89 10.80 -11.50 11.10
CA SER A 89 11.12 -10.14 11.59
C SER A 89 10.09 -9.03 11.33
N MET A 90 8.83 -9.24 11.73
CA MET A 90 8.18 -8.22 12.55
C MET A 90 7.94 -8.89 13.90
N PRO A 91 8.68 -8.55 14.97
CA PRO A 91 8.27 -9.01 16.28
C PRO A 91 6.88 -8.41 16.52
N TYR A 92 5.88 -9.28 16.62
CA TYR A 92 4.75 -8.96 17.48
C TYR A 92 5.37 -8.55 18.82
N VAL A 93 5.05 -7.35 19.26
CA VAL A 93 5.36 -6.91 20.62
C VAL A 93 4.71 -7.93 21.55
N ASN A 94 5.52 -8.69 22.28
CA ASN A 94 5.19 -9.13 23.63
C ASN A 94 5.86 -8.12 24.57
#